data_AF-A0A973DGC2-F1
#
_entry.id   AF-A0A973DGC2-F1
#
_cell.length_a   1.000
_cell.length_b   1.000
_cell.length_c   1.000
_cell.angle_alpha   90.00
_cell.angle_beta   90.00
_cell.angle_gamma   90.00
#
_symmetry.space_group_name_H-M   'P 1'
#
loop_
_entity.id
_entity.type
_entity.pdbx_description
1 polymer ?
#
loop_
_entity_poly.entity_id
_entity_poly.type
_entity_poly.pdbx_seq_one_letter_code
_entity_poly.pdbx_strand_id
1 'polypeptide(L)'
;MTPDIDKLIDDCIDSLIDDDIRKGGDCLEQLARHFAKAGLGLKSFTDMRTFIINQAVEQTDAIFIKEKLELAERDSRTKRTGSIIIH
;
A
#
# COMPACT_ATOMS: atom_id res chain seq x y z
N MET A 1 -10.19 -16.42 9.04
CA MET A 1 -9.46 -15.52 8.14
C MET A 1 -8.72 -16.36 7.12
N THR A 2 -8.74 -15.99 5.85
CA THR A 2 -7.91 -16.63 4.81
C THR A 2 -6.44 -16.32 5.13
N PRO A 3 -5.59 -17.32 5.42
CA PRO A 3 -4.19 -17.09 5.83
C PRO A 3 -3.38 -16.24 4.85
N ASP A 4 -3.81 -16.18 3.59
CA ASP A 4 -3.16 -15.38 2.55
C ASP A 4 -3.30 -13.87 2.73
N ILE A 5 -4.35 -13.38 3.39
CA ILE A 5 -4.55 -11.92 3.55
C ILE A 5 -3.76 -11.36 4.72
N ASP A 6 -3.65 -12.14 5.80
CA ASP A 6 -2.87 -11.75 6.99
C ASP A 6 -1.39 -11.65 6.62
N LYS A 7 -0.89 -12.62 5.84
CA LYS A 7 0.47 -12.57 5.30
C LYS A 7 0.70 -11.36 4.37
N LEU A 8 -0.28 -11.02 3.54
CA LEU A 8 -0.17 -9.86 2.66
C LEU A 8 -0.13 -8.54 3.45
N ILE A 9 -0.85 -8.48 4.58
CA ILE A 9 -0.81 -7.35 5.51
C ILE A 9 0.56 -7.25 6.17
N ASP A 10 1.11 -8.36 6.67
CA ASP A 10 2.44 -8.41 7.28
C ASP A 10 3.53 -8.02 6.27
N ASP A 11 3.48 -8.55 5.04
CA ASP A 11 4.42 -8.20 3.97
C ASP A 11 4.35 -6.70 3.63
N CYS A 12 3.17 -6.07 3.72
CA CYS A 12 3.02 -4.63 3.54
C CYS A 12 3.63 -3.84 4.69
N ILE A 13 3.44 -4.27 5.94
CA ILE A 13 4.02 -3.62 7.12
C ILE A 13 5.55 -3.71 7.06
N ASP A 14 6.10 -4.89 6.82
CA ASP A 14 7.54 -5.13 6.73
C ASP A 14 8.19 -4.30 5.61
N SER A 15 7.55 -4.26 4.43
CA SER A 15 8.07 -3.46 3.30
C SER A 15 8.09 -1.96 3.60
N LEU A 16 7.20 -1.47 4.47
CA LEU A 16 7.19 -0.08 4.91
C LEU A 16 8.20 0.20 6.02
N ILE A 17 8.44 -0.76 6.92
CA ILE A 17 9.48 -0.68 7.96
C ILE A 17 10.87 -0.67 7.34
N ASP A 18 11.10 -1.53 6.34
CA ASP A 18 12.37 -1.66 5.60
C ASP A 18 12.67 -0.48 4.66
N ASP A 19 11.79 0.54 4.64
CA ASP A 19 11.92 1.76 3.83
C ASP A 19 11.94 1.47 2.31
N ASP A 20 11.47 0.28 1.89
CA ASP A 20 11.24 -0.08 0.48
C ASP A 20 9.86 0.39 0.03
N ILE A 21 9.78 1.69 -0.17
CA ILE A 21 8.55 2.41 -0.51
C ILE A 21 7.89 1.86 -1.78
N ARG A 22 8.67 1.37 -2.76
CA ARG A 22 8.12 0.82 -4.01
C ARG A 22 7.40 -0.49 -3.73
N LYS A 23 8.06 -1.38 -2.98
CA LYS A 23 7.49 -2.65 -2.55
C LYS A 23 6.27 -2.42 -1.64
N GLY A 24 6.31 -1.43 -0.76
CA GLY A 24 5.17 -1.01 0.06
C GLY A 24 3.98 -0.54 -0.78
N GLY A 25 4.22 0.29 -1.81
CA GLY A 25 3.19 0.73 -2.76
C GLY A 25 2.59 -0.43 -3.57
N ASP A 26 3.43 -1.32 -4.10
CA ASP A 26 2.98 -2.51 -4.84
C ASP A 26 2.17 -3.47 -3.95
N CYS A 27 2.55 -3.59 -2.68
CA CYS A 27 1.82 -4.40 -1.70
C CYS A 27 0.44 -3.82 -1.40
N LEU A 28 0.34 -2.51 -1.18
CA LEU A 28 -0.95 -1.83 -0.98
C LEU A 28 -1.85 -1.92 -2.22
N GLU A 29 -1.28 -1.91 -3.43
CA GLU A 29 -2.04 -2.14 -4.67
C GLU A 29 -2.60 -3.58 -4.73
N GLN A 30 -1.80 -4.58 -4.37
CA GLN A 30 -2.25 -5.97 -4.29
C GLN A 30 -3.38 -6.14 -3.25
N LEU A 31 -3.25 -5.49 -2.09
CA LEU A 31 -4.27 -5.47 -1.05
C LEU A 31 -5.57 -4.83 -1.58
N ALA A 32 -5.48 -3.70 -2.30
CA ALA A 32 -6.63 -3.05 -2.91
C ALA A 32 -7.34 -3.97 -3.93
N ARG A 33 -6.57 -4.69 -4.76
CA ARG A 33 -7.11 -5.67 -5.72
C ARG A 33 -7.82 -6.84 -5.02
N HIS A 34 -7.27 -7.32 -3.91
CA HIS A 34 -7.90 -8.35 -3.08
C HIS A 34 -9.23 -7.88 -2.50
N PHE A 35 -9.27 -6.68 -1.93
CA PHE A 35 -10.50 -6.10 -1.39
C PHE A 35 -11.56 -5.90 -2.47
N ALA A 36 -11.17 -5.39 -3.65
CA ALA A 36 -12.06 -5.26 -4.80
C ALA A 36 -12.62 -6.62 -5.27
N LYS A 37 -11.78 -7.66 -5.36
CA LYS A 37 -12.20 -9.02 -5.72
C LYS A 37 -13.15 -9.64 -4.69
N ALA A 38 -12.96 -9.32 -3.41
CA ALA A 38 -13.82 -9.76 -2.32
C ALA A 38 -15.12 -8.95 -2.21
N GLY A 39 -15.33 -7.92 -3.05
CA GLY A 39 -16.50 -7.04 -2.98
C GLY A 39 -16.49 -6.11 -1.76
N LEU A 40 -15.33 -5.95 -1.11
CA LEU A 40 -15.17 -5.04 0.02
C LEU A 40 -15.11 -3.59 -0.50
N GLY A 41 -15.89 -2.72 0.14
CA GLY A 41 -15.98 -1.31 -0.25
C GLY A 41 -14.69 -0.54 0.04
N LEU A 42 -14.57 0.64 -0.59
CA LEU A 42 -13.43 1.54 -0.42
C LEU A 42 -13.15 1.86 1.05
N LYS A 43 -14.18 2.02 1.87
CA LYS A 43 -14.03 2.28 3.32
C LYS A 43 -13.22 1.19 4.01
N SER A 44 -13.55 -0.08 3.76
CA SER A 44 -12.85 -1.22 4.39
C SER A 44 -11.38 -1.26 3.99
N PHE A 45 -11.07 -0.94 2.73
CA PHE A 45 -9.68 -0.83 2.28
C PHE A 45 -8.96 0.36 2.95
N THR A 46 -9.59 1.53 3.03
CA THR A 46 -9.01 2.72 3.68
C THR A 46 -8.72 2.47 5.16
N ASP A 47 -9.64 1.81 5.86
CA ASP A 47 -9.46 1.43 7.28
C ASP A 47 -8.25 0.49 7.43
N MET A 48 -8.11 -0.51 6.55
CA MET A 48 -6.98 -1.45 6.55
C MET A 48 -5.65 -0.76 6.19
N ARG A 49 -5.64 0.10 5.18
CA ARG A 49 -4.46 0.91 4.82
C ARG A 49 -3.99 1.76 5.99
N THR A 50 -4.94 2.38 6.70
CA THR A 50 -4.63 3.21 7.88
C THR A 50 -4.01 2.37 8.99
N PHE A 51 -4.54 1.17 9.23
CA PHE A 51 -3.97 0.23 10.19
C PHE A 51 -2.53 -0.14 9.85
N ILE A 52 -2.26 -0.55 8.60
CA ILE A 52 -0.91 -0.92 8.12
C ILE A 52 0.08 0.23 8.30
N ILE A 53 -0.30 1.44 7.89
CA ILE A 53 0.56 2.62 8.02
C ILE A 53 0.86 2.92 9.49
N ASN A 54 -0.14 2.84 10.37
CA ASN A 54 0.07 3.07 11.80
C ASN A 54 0.98 2.01 12.42
N GLN A 55 0.79 0.73 12.09
CA GLN A 55 1.65 -0.35 12.57
C GLN A 55 3.11 -0.22 12.10
N ALA A 56 3.32 0.18 10.84
CA ALA A 56 4.66 0.44 10.34
C ALA A 56 5.29 1.65 11.04
N VAL A 57 4.53 2.72 11.24
CA VAL A 57 4.96 3.94 11.97
C VAL A 57 5.29 3.67 13.44
N GLU A 58 4.61 2.73 14.11
CA GLU A 58 4.95 2.32 15.48
C GLU A 58 6.28 1.56 15.56
N GLN A 59 6.71 0.93 14.46
CA GLN A 59 7.88 0.06 14.39
C GLN A 59 9.11 0.72 13.74
N THR A 60 9.00 1.96 13.26
CA THR A 60 10.10 2.72 12.67
C THR A 60 9.95 4.23 12.94
N ASP A 61 10.94 5.05 12.59
CA ASP A 61 10.87 6.51 12.80
C ASP A 61 9.77 7.15 11.92
N ALA A 62 8.64 7.46 12.57
CA ALA A 62 7.35 7.89 12.05
C ALA A 62 7.33 8.98 10.96
N ILE A 63 8.38 9.81 10.89
CA ILE A 63 8.40 11.02 10.06
C ILE A 63 8.61 10.69 8.57
N PHE A 64 9.27 9.58 8.24
CA PHE A 64 9.63 9.30 6.85
C PHE A 64 8.58 8.47 6.07
N ILE A 65 7.80 7.60 6.71
CA ILE A 65 6.89 6.68 6.00
C ILE A 65 5.77 7.42 5.25
N LYS A 66 5.08 8.37 5.89
CA LYS A 66 3.89 8.99 5.29
C LYS A 66 4.20 9.78 4.02
N GLU A 67 5.23 10.64 4.07
CA GLU A 67 5.64 11.44 2.90
C GLU A 67 6.16 10.56 1.75
N LYS A 68 6.94 9.54 2.09
CA LYS A 68 7.45 8.56 1.12
C LYS A 68 6.33 7.79 0.45
N LEU A 69 5.35 7.32 1.21
CA LEU A 69 4.21 6.57 0.68
C LEU A 69 3.37 7.42 -0.26
N GLU A 70 3.10 8.68 0.08
CA GLU A 70 2.38 9.61 -0.81
C GLU A 70 3.12 9.83 -2.13
N LEU A 71 4.45 9.94 -2.09
CA LEU A 71 5.29 10.03 -3.28
C LEU A 71 5.22 8.76 -4.14
N ALA A 72 5.31 7.57 -3.55
CA ALA A 72 5.22 6.31 -4.30
C ALA A 72 3.83 6.05 -4.89
N GLU A 73 2.76 6.36 -4.15
CA GLU A 73 1.39 6.28 -4.66
C GLU A 73 1.18 7.26 -5.83
N ARG A 74 1.77 8.46 -5.75
CA ARG A 74 1.76 9.46 -6.83
C ARG A 74 2.56 9.00 -8.04
N ASP A 75 3.75 8.43 -7.85
CA ASP A 75 4.58 7.90 -8.94
C ASP A 75 3.91 6.71 -9.64
N SER A 76 3.28 5.80 -8.89
CA SER A 76 2.51 4.68 -9.46
C SER A 76 1.34 5.18 -10.32
N ARG A 77 0.59 6.19 -9.83
CA ARG A 77 -0.46 6.84 -10.63
C ARG A 77 0.08 7.52 -11.89
N THR A 78 1.22 8.20 -11.78
CA THR A 78 1.83 8.94 -12.90
C THR A 78 2.41 7.99 -13.96
N LYS A 79 2.99 6.86 -13.56
CA LYS A 79 3.42 5.80 -14.49
C LYS A 79 2.25 5.16 -15.23
N ARG A 80 1.08 5.02 -14.60
CA ARG A 80 -0.15 4.56 -15.27
C ARG A 80 -0.69 5.57 -16.29
N THR A 81 -0.55 6.87 -16.05
CA THR A 81 -0.97 7.90 -17.02
C THR A 81 0.07 8.19 -18.12
N GLY A 82 1.36 7.90 -17.87
CA GLY A 82 2.43 8.06 -18.86
C GLY A 82 2.43 7.06 -20.01
N SER A 83 1.69 5.94 -19.91
CA SER A 83 1.57 4.94 -20.98
C SER A 83 0.49 5.25 -22.03
N ILE A 84 -0.12 6.44 -21.99
CA ILE A 84 -1.02 6.91 -23.05
C ILE A 84 -0.58 8.32 -23.48
N ILE A 85 0.55 8.41 -24.18
CA ILE A 85 0.67 9.39 -25.26
C ILE A 85 0.70 8.57 -26.54
N ILE A 86 -0.48 8.49 -27.15
CA ILE A 86 -0.64 8.11 -28.55
C ILE A 86 0.03 9.21 -29.37
N HIS A 87 1.07 8.85 -30.11
CA HIS A 87 1.46 9.46 -31.38
C HIS A 87 1.91 8.35 -32.33
#